data_AF-A0A4R4G1G0-F1
#
_entry.id   AF-A0A4R4G1G0-F1
#
_cell.length_a   1.000
_cell.length_b   1.000
_cell.length_c   1.000
_cell.angle_alpha   90.00
_cell.angle_beta   90.00
_cell.angle_gamma   90.00
#
_symmetry.space_group_name_H-M   'P 1'
#
loop_
_entity.id
_entity.type
_entity.pdbx_description
1 polymer ?
#
loop_
_entity_poly.entity_id
_entity_poly.type
_entity_poly.pdbx_seq_one_letter_code
_entity_poly.pdbx_strand_id
1 'polypeptide(L)'
;MKRSAFTLIELIMVIVIIGVLAAVAIPQYLNLQQNAEVKGVIKTTIDTATSAINAAVNRVGLENDSEFTLSELVNVSGKGWSYDANDTNGTYNYITTEGTVATIRLNLADRSVQYLIDCDNFVDSVSQSKCLSDLNVSSVTGADLNKTVTY
;
A
#
# COMPACT_ATOMS: atom_id res chain seq x y z
N MET A 1 -2.97 22.75 -54.75
CA MET A 1 -2.61 21.90 -53.59
C MET A 1 -3.54 20.69 -53.58
N LYS A 2 -3.04 19.47 -53.79
CA LYS A 2 -3.83 18.24 -53.60
C LYS A 2 -4.00 18.03 -52.09
N ARG A 3 -5.22 18.18 -51.56
CA ARG A 3 -5.54 17.72 -50.21
C ARG A 3 -5.66 16.21 -50.26
N SER A 4 -4.76 15.50 -49.58
CA SER A 4 -4.93 14.08 -49.29
C SER A 4 -6.10 13.95 -48.34
N ALA A 5 -7.28 13.61 -48.86
CA ALA A 5 -8.44 13.32 -48.04
C ALA A 5 -8.25 11.92 -47.45
N PHE A 6 -8.28 11.82 -46.12
CA PHE A 6 -8.28 10.56 -45.38
C PHE A 6 -9.50 9.74 -45.82
N THR A 7 -9.33 8.45 -46.12
CA THR A 7 -10.48 7.65 -46.56
C THR A 7 -11.34 7.26 -45.37
N LEU A 8 -12.66 7.24 -45.55
CA LEU A 8 -13.59 6.86 -44.48
C LEU A 8 -13.34 5.43 -44.00
N ILE A 9 -12.93 4.54 -44.91
CA ILE A 9 -12.59 3.15 -44.58
C ILE A 9 -11.33 3.05 -43.70
N GLU A 10 -10.33 3.91 -43.93
CA GLU A 10 -9.10 3.94 -43.13
C GLU A 10 -9.39 4.37 -41.69
N LEU A 11 -10.28 5.34 -41.50
CA LEU A 11 -10.74 5.72 -40.16
C LEU A 11 -11.51 4.59 -39.48
N ILE A 12 -12.39 3.88 -40.20
CA ILE A 12 -13.14 2.74 -39.65
C ILE A 12 -12.22 1.59 -39.25
N MET A 13 -11.22 1.27 -40.07
CA MET A 13 -10.31 0.16 -39.79
C MET A 13 -9.49 0.43 -38.53
N VAL A 14 -9.05 1.67 -38.32
CA VAL A 14 -8.33 2.09 -37.11
C VAL A 14 -9.18 1.95 -35.84
N ILE A 15 -10.42 2.42 -35.85
CA ILE A 15 -11.29 2.29 -34.65
C ILE A 15 -11.61 0.83 -34.34
N VAL A 16 -11.71 -0.04 -35.36
CA VAL A 16 -11.92 -1.48 -35.16
C VAL A 16 -10.70 -2.12 -34.51
N ILE A 17 -9.48 -1.81 -34.98
CA ILE A 17 -8.24 -2.32 -34.36
C ILE A 17 -8.15 -1.85 -32.90
N ILE A 18 -8.34 -0.55 -32.64
CA ILE A 18 -8.29 -0.01 -31.28
C ILE A 18 -9.37 -0.65 -30.39
N GLY A 19 -10.56 -0.90 -30.93
CA GLY A 19 -11.64 -1.57 -30.22
C GLY A 19 -11.28 -2.98 -29.74
N VAL A 20 -10.64 -3.78 -30.61
CA VAL A 20 -10.19 -5.14 -30.24
C VAL A 20 -9.08 -5.09 -29.20
N LEU A 21 -8.10 -4.20 -29.36
CA LEU A 21 -7.00 -4.05 -28.41
C LEU A 21 -7.50 -3.60 -27.02
N ALA A 22 -8.44 -2.65 -26.98
CA ALA A 22 -9.04 -2.16 -25.74
C ALA A 22 -9.78 -3.26 -24.98
N ALA A 23 -10.53 -4.13 -25.68
CA ALA A 23 -11.29 -5.22 -25.06
C ALA A 23 -10.42 -6.18 -24.23
N VAL A 24 -9.19 -6.46 -24.69
CA VAL A 24 -8.25 -7.34 -23.97
C VAL A 24 -7.43 -6.56 -22.94
N ALA A 25 -7.03 -5.32 -23.26
CA ALA A 25 -6.13 -4.54 -22.41
C ALA A 25 -6.80 -4.03 -21.12
N ILE A 26 -8.07 -3.60 -21.17
CA ILE A 26 -8.77 -3.03 -20.01
C ILE A 26 -8.83 -3.97 -18.80
N PRO A 27 -9.33 -5.23 -18.91
CA PRO A 27 -9.43 -6.12 -17.74
C PRO A 27 -8.04 -6.45 -17.16
N GLN A 28 -7.03 -6.60 -18.01
CA GLN A 28 -5.65 -6.83 -17.56
C GLN A 28 -5.10 -5.61 -16.81
N TYR A 29 -5.34 -4.40 -17.32
CA TYR A 29 -4.91 -3.16 -16.69
C TYR A 29 -5.53 -2.96 -15.30
N LEU A 30 -6.83 -3.25 -15.15
CA LEU A 30 -7.51 -3.22 -13.84
C LEU A 30 -6.90 -4.21 -12.85
N ASN A 31 -6.64 -5.45 -13.29
CA ASN A 31 -6.00 -6.46 -12.44
C ASN A 31 -4.59 -6.04 -12.00
N LEU A 32 -3.80 -5.45 -12.92
CA LEU A 32 -2.46 -4.93 -12.64
C LEU A 32 -2.48 -3.79 -11.63
N GLN A 33 -3.43 -2.85 -11.75
CA GLN A 33 -3.59 -1.77 -10.78
C GLN A 33 -3.88 -2.31 -9.38
N GLN A 34 -4.85 -3.23 -9.26
CA GLN A 34 -5.17 -3.88 -7.99
C GLN A 34 -3.97 -4.62 -7.40
N ASN A 35 -3.22 -5.36 -8.23
CA ASN A 35 -1.99 -6.04 -7.79
C ASN A 35 -0.96 -5.05 -7.25
N ALA A 36 -0.75 -3.94 -7.96
CA ALA A 36 0.21 -2.92 -7.58
C ALA A 36 -0.20 -2.23 -6.27
N GLU A 37 -1.49 -1.98 -6.06
CA GLU A 37 -2.02 -1.40 -4.84
C GLU A 37 -1.79 -2.33 -3.64
N VAL A 38 -2.24 -3.58 -3.70
CA VAL A 38 -2.04 -4.57 -2.63
C VAL A 38 -0.56 -4.75 -2.29
N LYS A 39 0.28 -4.99 -3.30
CA LYS A 39 1.73 -5.16 -3.09
C LYS A 39 2.39 -3.90 -2.55
N GLY A 40 1.95 -2.73 -3.01
CA GLY A 40 2.41 -1.44 -2.51
C GLY A 40 2.12 -1.30 -1.02
N VAL A 41 0.89 -1.57 -0.59
CA VAL A 41 0.50 -1.50 0.82
C VAL A 41 1.32 -2.46 1.67
N ILE A 42 1.40 -3.74 1.29
CA ILE A 42 2.15 -4.76 2.04
C ILE A 42 3.63 -4.37 2.14
N LYS A 43 4.24 -4.03 1.00
CA LYS A 43 5.66 -3.66 0.95
C LYS A 43 5.95 -2.41 1.77
N THR A 44 5.17 -1.33 1.59
CA THR A 44 5.35 -0.09 2.34
C THR A 44 5.17 -0.31 3.84
N THR A 45 4.23 -1.16 4.25
CA THR A 45 4.02 -1.49 5.67
C THR A 45 5.27 -2.13 6.28
N ILE A 46 5.80 -3.16 5.63
CA ILE A 46 6.94 -3.94 6.12
C ILE A 46 8.24 -3.12 6.05
N ASP A 47 8.47 -2.43 4.93
CA ASP A 47 9.69 -1.63 4.72
C ASP A 47 9.73 -0.45 5.69
N THR A 48 8.61 0.25 5.88
CA THR A 48 8.51 1.36 6.85
C THR A 48 8.75 0.86 8.26
N ALA A 49 8.13 -0.26 8.67
CA ALA A 49 8.35 -0.81 10.01
C ALA A 49 9.83 -1.14 10.24
N THR A 50 10.47 -1.79 9.26
CA THR A 50 11.90 -2.12 9.31
C THR A 50 12.77 -0.87 9.35
N SER A 51 12.45 0.15 8.55
CA SER A 51 13.17 1.42 8.53
C SER A 51 13.01 2.17 9.86
N ALA A 52 11.80 2.19 10.42
CA ALA A 52 11.52 2.82 11.71
C ALA A 52 12.34 2.18 12.83
N ILE A 53 12.43 0.84 12.85
CA ILE A 53 13.25 0.13 13.84
C ILE A 53 14.71 0.54 13.76
N ASN A 54 15.30 0.53 12.55
CA ASN A 54 16.70 0.89 12.37
C ASN A 54 16.97 2.35 12.76
N ALA A 55 16.06 3.27 12.43
CA ALA A 55 16.16 4.66 12.83
C ALA A 55 16.03 4.82 14.36
N ALA A 56 15.14 4.06 14.99
CA ALA A 56 14.90 4.12 16.43
C ALA A 56 16.11 3.63 17.23
N VAL A 57 16.75 2.53 16.78
CA VAL A 57 18.00 2.03 17.36
C VAL A 57 19.09 3.08 17.30
N ASN A 58 19.23 3.80 16.18
CA ASN A 58 20.23 4.84 16.03
C ASN A 58 19.96 6.02 16.98
N ARG A 59 18.70 6.45 17.12
CA ARG A 59 18.31 7.55 18.04
C ARG A 59 18.63 7.20 19.49
N VAL A 60 18.18 6.04 19.94
CA VAL A 60 18.37 5.60 21.34
C VAL A 60 19.84 5.27 21.61
N GLY A 61 20.51 4.58 20.69
CA GLY A 61 21.85 4.03 20.89
C GLY A 61 22.99 5.03 20.67
N LEU A 62 22.83 5.98 19.73
CA LEU A 62 23.90 6.92 19.36
C LEU A 62 23.63 8.34 19.86
N GLU A 63 22.37 8.77 19.83
CA GLU A 63 21.99 10.15 20.16
C GLU A 63 21.52 10.29 21.61
N ASN A 64 21.36 9.17 22.35
CA ASN A 64 20.75 9.12 23.68
C ASN A 64 19.38 9.82 23.74
N ASP A 65 18.70 9.87 22.60
CA ASP A 65 17.37 10.44 22.47
C ASP A 65 16.35 9.29 22.55
N SER A 66 15.42 9.43 23.49
CA SER A 66 14.35 8.47 23.75
C SER A 66 12.96 9.07 23.59
N GLU A 67 12.87 10.32 23.13
CA GLU A 67 11.64 11.04 22.91
C GLU A 67 11.54 11.45 21.44
N PHE A 68 10.91 10.60 20.64
CA PHE A 68 10.71 10.84 19.22
C PHE A 68 9.39 10.23 18.74
N THR A 69 8.86 10.74 17.63
CA THR A 69 7.60 10.23 17.05
C THR A 69 7.86 9.47 15.76
N LEU A 70 7.01 8.51 15.40
CA LEU A 70 7.15 7.69 14.20
C LEU A 70 7.36 8.54 12.93
N SER A 71 6.73 9.72 12.84
CA SER A 71 6.91 10.66 11.72
C SER A 71 8.31 11.27 11.61
N GLU A 72 9.07 11.33 12.69
CA GLU A 72 10.45 11.82 12.71
C GLU A 72 11.45 10.76 12.26
N LEU A 73 11.12 9.47 12.45
CA LEU A 73 11.97 8.35 12.00
C LEU A 73 11.76 8.05 10.51
N VAL A 74 10.49 8.05 10.09
CA VAL A 74 10.13 7.67 8.73
C VAL A 74 8.89 8.42 8.28
N ASN A 75 8.96 8.98 7.07
CA ASN A 75 7.81 9.61 6.44
C ASN A 75 7.18 8.65 5.43
N VAL A 76 5.92 8.27 5.68
CA VAL A 76 5.12 7.53 4.70
C VAL A 76 4.11 8.49 4.09
N SER A 77 4.18 8.64 2.77
CA SER A 77 3.24 9.45 2.00
C SER A 77 2.78 8.70 0.77
N GLY A 78 1.54 8.95 0.35
CA GLY A 78 0.92 8.29 -0.79
C GLY A 78 -0.59 8.15 -0.62
N LYS A 79 -1.27 7.72 -1.69
CA LYS A 79 -2.71 7.45 -1.66
C LYS A 79 -3.04 6.46 -0.55
N GLY A 80 -4.02 6.79 0.29
CA GLY A 80 -4.54 5.93 1.37
C GLY A 80 -3.74 6.02 2.68
N TRP A 81 -2.49 6.47 2.66
CA TRP A 81 -1.69 6.63 3.87
C TRP A 81 -2.02 7.93 4.61
N SER A 82 -2.20 7.81 5.92
CA SER A 82 -2.43 8.92 6.84
C SER A 82 -1.61 8.72 8.11
N TYR A 83 -1.14 9.83 8.68
CA TYR A 83 -0.49 9.84 9.98
C TYR A 83 -1.50 10.27 11.05
N ASP A 84 -1.66 9.43 12.07
CA ASP A 84 -2.46 9.72 13.25
C ASP A 84 -1.56 10.24 14.37
N ALA A 85 -1.69 11.54 14.67
CA ALA A 85 -0.96 12.22 15.73
C ALA A 85 -1.63 12.10 17.11
N ASN A 86 -2.81 11.47 17.21
CA ASN A 86 -3.49 11.28 18.50
C ASN A 86 -2.87 10.14 19.32
N ASP A 87 -2.06 9.28 18.68
CA ASP A 87 -1.28 8.26 19.35
C ASP A 87 0.04 8.85 19.86
N THR A 88 0.43 8.53 21.10
CA THR A 88 1.53 9.18 21.83
C THR A 88 2.88 9.09 21.10
N ASN A 89 3.11 8.03 20.33
CA ASN A 89 4.34 7.85 19.55
C ASN A 89 4.10 7.89 18.03
N GLY A 90 2.87 8.19 17.61
CA GLY A 90 2.46 8.25 16.21
C GLY A 90 2.14 6.89 15.62
N THR A 91 1.12 6.88 14.77
CA THR A 91 0.72 5.70 13.99
C THR A 91 0.48 6.08 12.53
N TYR A 92 1.01 5.29 11.60
CA TYR A 92 0.63 5.36 10.19
C TYR A 92 -0.48 4.36 9.90
N ASN A 93 -1.53 4.82 9.22
CA ASN A 93 -2.65 4.00 8.80
C ASN A 93 -2.82 4.07 7.28
N TYR A 94 -3.04 2.94 6.65
CA TYR A 94 -3.61 2.88 5.30
C TYR A 94 -5.11 2.69 5.41
N ILE A 95 -5.88 3.67 4.92
CA ILE A 95 -7.33 3.75 5.09
C ILE A 95 -8.02 3.66 3.73
N THR A 96 -9.03 2.81 3.65
CA THR A 96 -9.96 2.68 2.52
C THR A 96 -11.37 3.12 2.95
N THR A 97 -12.35 2.98 2.05
CA THR A 97 -13.76 3.18 2.40
C THR A 97 -14.32 2.11 3.32
N GLU A 98 -13.72 0.91 3.32
CA GLU A 98 -14.18 -0.23 4.13
C GLU A 98 -13.55 -0.23 5.53
N GLY A 99 -12.34 0.33 5.67
CA GLY A 99 -11.67 0.41 6.97
C GLY A 99 -10.17 0.65 6.88
N THR A 100 -9.45 0.32 7.94
CA THR A 100 -7.99 0.41 8.01
C THR A 100 -7.37 -0.91 7.57
N VAL A 101 -6.68 -0.91 6.43
CA VAL A 101 -6.04 -2.11 5.86
C VAL A 101 -4.68 -2.35 6.49
N ALA A 102 -3.92 -1.31 6.80
CA ALA A 102 -2.60 -1.48 7.40
C ALA A 102 -2.36 -0.42 8.47
N THR A 103 -1.67 -0.83 9.52
CA THR A 103 -1.29 0.04 10.63
C THR A 103 0.18 -0.18 10.97
N ILE A 104 0.89 0.90 11.26
CA ILE A 104 2.28 0.87 11.73
C ILE A 104 2.35 1.77 12.94
N ARG A 105 2.71 1.20 14.09
CA ARG A 105 2.70 1.87 15.37
C ARG A 105 4.06 1.75 16.03
N LEU A 106 4.59 2.87 16.50
CA LEU A 106 5.76 2.91 17.36
C LEU A 106 5.30 2.81 18.82
N ASN A 107 6.05 2.09 19.64
CA ASN A 107 5.87 2.06 21.08
C ASN A 107 7.25 2.22 21.73
N LEU A 108 7.48 3.39 22.32
CA LEU A 108 8.76 3.72 22.96
C LEU A 108 8.93 3.01 24.31
N ALA A 109 7.84 2.75 25.04
CA ALA A 109 7.89 2.08 26.34
C ALA A 109 8.37 0.63 26.18
N ASP A 110 7.86 -0.05 25.16
CA ASP A 110 8.24 -1.43 24.82
C ASP A 110 9.40 -1.53 23.82
N ARG A 111 9.98 -0.38 23.41
CA ARG A 111 10.99 -0.26 22.35
C ARG A 111 10.67 -1.12 21.14
N SER A 112 9.46 -0.98 20.63
CA SER A 112 8.98 -1.84 19.57
C SER A 112 8.24 -1.08 18.49
N VAL A 113 8.27 -1.64 17.28
CA VAL A 113 7.43 -1.24 16.17
C VAL A 113 6.48 -2.39 15.89
N GLN A 114 5.19 -2.11 16.00
CA GLN A 114 4.13 -3.03 15.63
C GLN A 114 3.60 -2.67 14.25
N TYR A 115 3.34 -3.66 13.42
CA TYR A 115 2.60 -3.47 12.18
C TYR A 115 1.54 -4.53 11.98
N LEU A 116 0.41 -4.09 11.43
CA LEU A 116 -0.79 -4.86 11.17
C LEU A 116 -1.14 -4.75 9.68
N ILE A 117 -1.59 -5.85 9.07
CA ILE A 117 -2.29 -5.85 7.79
C ILE A 117 -3.57 -6.66 7.97
N ASP A 118 -4.70 -6.05 7.65
CA ASP A 118 -6.04 -6.63 7.60
C ASP A 118 -6.51 -6.64 6.14
N CYS A 119 -6.55 -7.83 5.54
CA CYS A 119 -6.92 -7.97 4.15
C CYS A 119 -8.43 -7.76 3.92
N ASP A 120 -9.30 -7.85 4.94
CA ASP A 120 -10.75 -7.68 4.76
C ASP A 120 -11.12 -6.25 4.38
N ASN A 121 -10.34 -5.27 4.85
CA ASN A 121 -10.63 -3.86 4.62
C ASN A 121 -10.23 -3.37 3.21
N PHE A 122 -9.79 -4.25 2.31
CA PHE A 122 -9.69 -3.91 0.89
C PHE A 122 -11.09 -3.80 0.26
N VAL A 123 -11.28 -2.81 -0.61
CA VAL A 123 -12.60 -2.46 -1.20
C VAL A 123 -13.16 -3.57 -2.09
N ASP A 124 -12.31 -4.34 -2.77
CA ASP A 124 -12.73 -5.36 -3.71
C ASP A 124 -12.23 -6.76 -3.33
N SER A 125 -13.06 -7.77 -3.56
CA SER A 125 -12.78 -9.17 -3.21
C SER A 125 -11.54 -9.75 -3.92
N VAL A 126 -11.18 -9.18 -5.08
CA VAL A 126 -9.98 -9.61 -5.81
C VAL A 126 -8.74 -9.14 -5.04
N SER A 127 -8.69 -7.88 -4.61
CA SER A 127 -7.61 -7.35 -3.76
C SER A 127 -7.52 -8.05 -2.41
N GLN A 128 -8.65 -8.37 -1.77
CA GLN A 128 -8.69 -9.18 -0.54
C GLN A 128 -8.01 -10.55 -0.76
N SER A 129 -8.43 -11.29 -1.79
CA SER A 129 -7.86 -12.61 -2.10
C SER A 129 -6.37 -12.56 -2.44
N LYS A 130 -5.92 -11.51 -3.13
CA LYS A 130 -4.51 -11.29 -3.47
C LYS A 130 -3.69 -10.97 -2.23
N CYS A 131 -4.20 -10.14 -1.32
CA CYS A 131 -3.55 -9.84 -0.05
C CYS A 131 -3.31 -11.11 0.75
N LEU A 132 -4.35 -11.95 0.91
CA LEU A 132 -4.23 -13.25 1.58
C LEU A 132 -3.20 -14.17 0.92
N SER A 133 -3.21 -14.25 -0.42
CA SER A 133 -2.25 -15.04 -1.18
C SER A 133 -0.81 -14.55 -1.00
N ASP A 134 -0.58 -13.24 -1.01
CA ASP A 134 0.75 -12.64 -0.85
C ASP A 134 1.26 -12.77 0.60
N LEU A 135 0.35 -12.76 1.58
CA LEU A 135 0.67 -13.01 2.99
C LEU A 135 0.75 -14.51 3.35
N ASN A 136 0.42 -15.40 2.42
CA ASN A 136 0.34 -16.84 2.63
C ASN A 136 -0.63 -17.23 3.78
N VAL A 137 -1.79 -16.57 3.83
CA VAL A 137 -2.86 -16.77 4.83
C VAL A 137 -4.08 -17.37 4.15
N SER A 138 -4.72 -18.36 4.78
CA SER A 138 -5.81 -19.14 4.15
C SER A 138 -7.24 -18.60 4.40
N SER A 139 -7.42 -17.68 5.34
CA SER A 139 -8.72 -17.08 5.69
C SER A 139 -8.55 -15.80 6.49
N VAL A 140 -9.46 -14.85 6.31
CA VAL A 140 -9.39 -13.54 6.98
C VAL A 140 -9.73 -13.65 8.46
N THR A 141 -8.95 -12.95 9.29
CA THR A 141 -9.10 -12.96 10.76
C THR A 141 -9.19 -11.56 11.38
N GLY A 142 -9.20 -10.50 10.56
CA GLY A 142 -9.19 -9.10 10.99
C GLY A 142 -7.80 -8.57 11.41
N ALA A 143 -6.77 -9.42 11.32
CA ALA A 143 -5.39 -9.13 11.67
C ALA A 143 -4.44 -10.12 10.95
N ASP A 144 -4.64 -10.30 9.64
CA ASP A 144 -4.02 -11.38 8.85
C ASP A 144 -2.49 -11.36 8.88
N LEU A 145 -1.91 -10.19 9.09
CA LEU A 145 -0.55 -10.04 9.58
C LEU A 145 -0.56 -9.14 10.80
N ASN A 146 -0.03 -9.62 11.92
CA ASN A 146 0.22 -8.81 13.10
C ASN A 146 1.60 -9.16 13.63
N LYS A 147 2.55 -8.23 13.54
CA LYS A 147 3.91 -8.46 14.01
C LYS A 147 4.40 -7.28 14.82
N THR A 148 5.01 -7.60 15.95
CA THR A 148 5.75 -6.66 16.78
C THR A 148 7.22 -7.00 16.72
N VAL A 149 8.06 -6.01 16.47
CA VAL A 149 9.52 -6.17 16.44
C VAL A 149 10.13 -5.19 17.43
N THR A 150 10.89 -5.74 18.37
CA THR A 150 11.54 -5.01 19.47
C THR A 150 13.00 -4.72 19.13
N TYR A 151 13.54 -3.62 19.65
CA TYR A 151 14.90 -3.15 19.40
C TYR A 151 15.62 -2.62 20.65
#